data_AF-A0A353ZU62-F1
#
_entry.id   AF-A0A353ZU62-F1
#
_cell.length_a   1.000
_cell.length_b   1.000
_cell.length_c   1.000
_cell.angle_alpha   90.00
_cell.angle_beta   90.00
_cell.angle_gamma   90.00
#
_symmetry.space_group_name_H-M   'P 1'
#
loop_
_entity.id
_entity.type
_entity.pdbx_description
1 polymer ?
#
loop_
_entity_poly.entity_id
_entity_poly.type
_entity_poly.pdbx_seq_one_letter_code
_entity_poly.pdbx_strand_id
1 'polypeptide(L)'
;AAAFGSAGERCMAISVAVAVGDAADLLVKKVEERALAVKVRNGTAPDAEMGPVITPASKERIVRIVTEAEAAGAAMVVDGRDLVVPGHEEGFWVGPTVLDHVKAEMTAYTEEIFGPVLVVVRVEDLDEGIKLINSNPYGNGTAIFTSSGANARKFQRSVSVGMIGINVPLPVPVAYHSFGGWKASMFGDKHMYGPEGVSFYTRGKVVTSRWPEPTHASGASYNFPSN
;
A
#
# COMPACT_ATOMS: atom_id res chain seq x y z
N ALA A 1 -8.98 8.07 -6.47
CA ALA A 1 -8.54 6.78 -7.05
C ALA A 1 -7.70 5.96 -6.07
N ALA A 2 -6.61 6.49 -5.51
CA ALA A 2 -5.74 5.71 -4.60
C ALA A 2 -6.39 5.31 -3.26
N ALA A 3 -7.31 6.13 -2.73
CA ALA A 3 -8.06 5.82 -1.50
C ALA A 3 -9.28 4.93 -1.76
N PHE A 4 -10.12 5.29 -2.73
CA PHE A 4 -11.43 4.65 -2.94
C PHE A 4 -11.47 3.57 -4.03
N GLY A 5 -10.44 3.47 -4.88
CA GLY A 5 -10.39 2.46 -5.94
C GLY A 5 -10.40 1.05 -5.36
N SER A 6 -11.15 0.13 -5.97
CA SER A 6 -11.41 -1.22 -5.41
C SER A 6 -11.98 -1.17 -3.98
N ALA A 7 -12.83 -0.18 -3.69
CA ALA A 7 -13.40 0.06 -2.37
C ALA A 7 -12.35 0.18 -1.24
N GLY A 8 -11.12 0.60 -1.57
CA GLY A 8 -10.01 0.71 -0.60
C GLY A 8 -9.44 -0.64 -0.12
N GLU A 9 -9.92 -1.76 -0.67
CA GLU A 9 -9.46 -3.13 -0.35
C GLU A 9 -8.16 -3.46 -1.09
N ARG A 10 -7.11 -2.66 -0.84
CA ARG A 10 -5.78 -2.81 -1.46
C ARG A 10 -4.71 -2.58 -0.43
N CYS A 11 -3.70 -3.46 -0.37
CA CYS A 11 -2.54 -3.27 0.51
C CYS A 11 -1.71 -2.01 0.17
N MET A 12 -1.88 -1.46 -1.04
CA MET A 12 -1.27 -0.21 -1.49
C MET A 12 -2.26 0.96 -1.50
N ALA A 13 -3.48 0.81 -0.98
CA ALA A 13 -4.41 1.93 -0.88
C ALA A 13 -3.77 3.06 -0.06
N ILE A 14 -4.01 4.30 -0.48
CA ILE A 14 -3.65 5.47 0.32
C ILE A 14 -4.81 5.74 1.27
N SER A 15 -4.69 5.23 2.49
CA SER A 15 -5.68 5.39 3.57
C SER A 15 -5.44 6.63 4.43
N VAL A 16 -4.21 7.18 4.43
CA VAL A 16 -3.83 8.37 5.21
C VAL A 16 -3.28 9.45 4.27
N ALA A 17 -3.88 10.63 4.29
CA ALA A 17 -3.31 11.84 3.70
C ALA A 17 -2.67 12.70 4.80
N VAL A 18 -1.36 12.87 4.74
CA VAL A 18 -0.64 13.77 5.66
C VAL A 18 -0.58 15.16 5.03
N ALA A 19 -1.36 16.09 5.58
CA ALA A 19 -1.43 17.46 5.12
C ALA A 19 -0.43 18.34 5.85
N VAL A 20 0.54 18.88 5.11
CA VAL A 20 1.65 19.67 5.66
C VAL A 20 1.34 21.15 5.57
N GLY A 21 1.39 21.85 6.72
CA GLY A 21 1.16 23.28 6.83
C GLY A 21 -0.20 23.71 6.25
N ASP A 22 -0.21 24.85 5.57
CA ASP A 22 -1.44 25.51 5.09
C ASP A 22 -2.16 24.77 3.94
N ALA A 23 -1.58 23.68 3.43
CA ALA A 23 -2.18 22.90 2.33
C ALA A 23 -3.44 22.12 2.77
N ALA A 24 -3.63 21.94 4.08
CA ALA A 24 -4.61 21.01 4.61
C ALA A 24 -6.06 21.36 4.25
N ASP A 25 -6.49 22.61 4.42
CA ASP A 25 -7.88 22.99 4.12
C ASP A 25 -8.21 22.86 2.63
N LEU A 26 -7.27 23.28 1.77
CA LEU A 26 -7.42 23.13 0.32
C LEU A 26 -7.49 21.66 -0.09
N LEU A 27 -6.63 20.82 0.51
CA LEU A 27 -6.61 19.38 0.25
C LEU A 27 -7.93 18.74 0.65
N VAL A 28 -8.40 18.98 1.88
CA VAL A 28 -9.64 18.41 2.41
C VAL A 28 -10.82 18.76 1.52
N LYS A 29 -10.95 20.04 1.14
CA LYS A 29 -12.00 20.48 0.22
C LYS A 29 -11.95 19.76 -1.13
N LYS A 30 -10.76 19.61 -1.72
CA LYS A 30 -10.59 18.93 -3.02
C LYS A 30 -10.87 17.43 -2.93
N VAL A 31 -10.52 16.82 -1.81
CA VAL A 31 -10.79 15.42 -1.50
C VAL A 31 -12.29 15.20 -1.33
N GLU A 32 -12.97 16.06 -0.57
CA GLU A 32 -14.43 16.04 -0.39
C GLU A 32 -15.16 16.11 -1.73
N GLU A 33 -14.84 17.12 -2.56
CA GLU A 33 -15.40 17.27 -3.91
C GLU A 33 -15.25 15.97 -4.73
N ARG A 34 -14.08 15.33 -4.68
CA ARG A 34 -13.82 14.11 -5.45
C ARG A 34 -14.49 12.88 -4.83
N ALA A 35 -14.57 12.78 -3.50
CA ALA A 35 -15.20 11.68 -2.80
C ALA A 35 -16.71 11.63 -3.08
N LEU A 36 -17.40 12.77 -3.00
CA LEU A 36 -18.83 12.89 -3.33
C LEU A 36 -19.13 12.57 -4.80
N ALA A 37 -18.15 12.76 -5.70
CA ALA A 37 -18.30 12.46 -7.11
C ALA A 37 -18.08 10.97 -7.47
N VAL A 38 -17.65 10.11 -6.53
CA VAL A 38 -17.41 8.69 -6.82
C VAL A 38 -18.75 7.98 -7.05
N LYS A 39 -18.82 7.26 -8.17
CA LYS A 39 -19.99 6.48 -8.53
C LYS A 39 -19.92 5.08 -7.92
N VAL A 40 -20.54 4.91 -6.77
CA VAL A 40 -20.69 3.60 -6.12
C VAL A 40 -21.86 2.85 -6.75
N ARG A 41 -21.58 1.73 -7.41
CA ARG A 41 -22.56 0.99 -8.20
C ARG A 41 -22.24 -0.51 -8.18
N ASN A 42 -23.17 -1.32 -8.70
CA ASN A 42 -22.88 -2.69 -9.09
C ASN A 42 -21.67 -2.74 -10.03
N GLY A 43 -20.73 -3.64 -9.77
CA GLY A 43 -19.50 -3.76 -10.56
C GLY A 43 -19.70 -4.14 -12.04
N THR A 44 -20.90 -4.58 -12.42
CA THR A 44 -21.28 -4.83 -13.81
C THR A 44 -21.76 -3.57 -14.54
N ALA A 45 -22.02 -2.48 -13.82
CA ALA A 45 -22.42 -1.21 -14.43
C ALA A 45 -21.22 -0.54 -15.13
N PRO A 46 -21.37 -0.05 -16.36
CA PRO A 46 -20.25 0.45 -17.17
C PRO A 46 -19.61 1.72 -16.61
N ASP A 47 -20.33 2.47 -15.77
CA ASP A 47 -19.84 3.70 -15.14
C ASP A 47 -19.58 3.53 -13.63
N ALA A 48 -19.48 2.29 -13.14
CA ALA A 48 -19.09 2.01 -11.77
C ALA A 48 -17.63 2.42 -11.53
N GLU A 49 -17.40 3.32 -10.57
CA GLU A 49 -16.05 3.68 -10.11
C GLU A 49 -15.65 2.88 -8.86
N MET A 50 -16.62 2.39 -8.10
CA MET A 50 -16.43 1.64 -6.87
C MET A 50 -17.55 0.62 -6.65
N GLY A 51 -17.18 -0.59 -6.22
CA GLY A 51 -18.11 -1.67 -5.88
C GLY A 51 -18.38 -1.76 -4.36
N PRO A 52 -19.03 -2.84 -3.91
CA PRO A 52 -19.19 -3.12 -2.48
C PRO A 52 -17.87 -3.59 -1.86
N VAL A 53 -17.81 -3.65 -0.53
CA VAL A 53 -16.74 -4.38 0.17
C VAL A 53 -17.01 -5.89 0.18
N ILE A 54 -16.00 -6.68 0.52
CA ILE A 54 -16.03 -8.14 0.27
C ILE A 54 -17.06 -8.92 1.11
N THR A 55 -17.29 -8.54 2.37
CA THR A 55 -18.16 -9.29 3.30
C THR A 55 -18.94 -8.36 4.24
N PRO A 56 -20.04 -8.84 4.87
CA PRO A 56 -20.75 -8.07 5.90
C PRO A 56 -19.83 -7.75 7.09
N ALA A 57 -18.96 -8.68 7.50
CA ALA A 57 -17.99 -8.45 8.57
C ALA A 57 -16.99 -7.32 8.23
N SER A 58 -16.56 -7.23 6.95
CA SER A 58 -15.76 -6.10 6.47
C SER A 58 -16.52 -4.78 6.59
N LYS A 59 -17.79 -4.76 6.15
CA LYS A 59 -18.65 -3.57 6.28
C LYS A 59 -18.81 -3.15 7.74
N GLU A 60 -19.14 -4.08 8.63
CA GLU A 60 -19.30 -3.83 10.07
C GLU A 60 -18.01 -3.27 10.69
N ARG A 61 -16.86 -3.84 10.35
CA ARG A 61 -15.56 -3.36 10.82
C ARG A 61 -15.28 -1.92 10.38
N ILE A 62 -15.53 -1.61 9.10
CA ILE A 62 -15.30 -0.26 8.56
C ILE A 62 -16.22 0.75 9.25
N VAL A 63 -17.52 0.45 9.33
CA VAL A 63 -18.51 1.31 9.99
C VAL A 63 -18.17 1.54 11.46
N ARG A 64 -17.71 0.50 12.17
CA ARG A 64 -17.23 0.60 13.55
C ARG A 64 -16.07 1.57 13.67
N ILE A 65 -15.01 1.40 12.89
CA ILE A 65 -13.80 2.25 12.97
C ILE A 65 -14.15 3.72 12.66
N VAL A 66 -14.98 3.97 11.65
CA VAL A 66 -15.43 5.32 11.30
C VAL A 66 -16.21 5.96 12.46
N THR A 67 -17.10 5.19 13.09
CA THR A 67 -17.92 5.66 14.22
C THR A 67 -17.07 5.93 15.46
N GLU A 68 -16.09 5.08 15.75
CA GLU A 68 -15.12 5.28 16.84
C GLU A 68 -14.27 6.54 16.61
N ALA A 69 -13.84 6.78 15.37
CA ALA A 69 -13.05 7.98 15.05
C ALA A 69 -13.86 9.26 15.21
N GLU A 70 -15.10 9.29 14.75
CA GLU A 70 -16.03 10.40 14.97
C GLU A 70 -16.24 10.65 16.48
N ALA A 71 -16.49 9.58 17.26
CA ALA A 71 -16.64 9.68 18.71
C ALA A 71 -15.35 10.15 19.42
N ALA A 72 -14.17 9.84 18.87
CA ALA A 72 -12.88 10.31 19.36
C ALA A 72 -12.56 11.77 18.97
N GLY A 73 -13.44 12.42 18.19
CA GLY A 73 -13.32 13.83 17.81
C GLY A 73 -12.68 14.07 16.44
N ALA A 74 -12.57 13.06 15.58
CA ALA A 74 -12.29 13.30 14.16
C ALA A 74 -13.47 14.04 13.51
N ALA A 75 -13.17 14.95 12.59
CA ALA A 75 -14.18 15.68 11.85
C ALA A 75 -14.71 14.82 10.69
N MET A 76 -16.02 14.56 10.67
CA MET A 76 -16.69 13.88 9.57
C MET A 76 -16.87 14.86 8.39
N VAL A 77 -16.07 14.70 7.34
CA VAL A 77 -16.14 15.55 6.13
C VAL A 77 -17.09 14.93 5.10
N VAL A 78 -16.96 13.62 4.87
CA VAL A 78 -17.89 12.85 4.03
C VAL A 78 -18.24 11.57 4.78
N ASP A 79 -19.54 11.33 4.97
CA ASP A 79 -20.04 10.12 5.63
C ASP A 79 -20.62 9.14 4.60
N GLY A 80 -19.96 8.00 4.45
CA GLY A 80 -20.37 6.92 3.56
C GLY A 80 -21.04 5.73 4.25
N ARG A 81 -21.26 5.77 5.57
CA ARG A 81 -21.69 4.59 6.36
C ARG A 81 -23.05 4.04 5.90
N ASP A 82 -23.99 4.93 5.60
CA ASP A 82 -25.39 4.61 5.33
C ASP A 82 -25.73 4.56 3.83
N LEU A 83 -24.73 4.37 2.97
CA LEU A 83 -24.95 4.27 1.53
C LEU A 83 -25.85 3.07 1.19
N VAL A 84 -26.96 3.34 0.50
CA VAL A 84 -27.83 2.33 -0.10
C VAL A 84 -27.75 2.42 -1.62
N VAL A 85 -27.52 1.29 -2.28
CA VAL A 85 -27.50 1.19 -3.75
C VAL A 85 -28.84 0.57 -4.21
N PRO A 86 -29.66 1.30 -4.98
CA PRO A 86 -30.96 0.81 -5.43
C PRO A 86 -30.89 -0.53 -6.18
N GLY A 87 -31.76 -1.46 -5.85
CA GLY A 87 -31.80 -2.83 -6.39
C GLY A 87 -30.74 -3.78 -5.82
N HIS A 88 -29.92 -3.29 -4.89
CA HIS A 88 -28.88 -4.03 -4.20
C HIS A 88 -28.83 -3.69 -2.70
N GLU A 89 -29.99 -3.46 -2.08
CA GLU A 89 -30.12 -2.97 -0.70
C GLU A 89 -29.41 -3.89 0.32
N GLU A 90 -29.42 -5.19 0.08
CA GLU A 90 -28.78 -6.22 0.90
C GLU A 90 -27.25 -6.35 0.67
N GLY A 91 -26.67 -5.51 -0.18
CA GLY A 91 -25.24 -5.56 -0.49
C GLY A 91 -24.36 -4.92 0.60
N PHE A 92 -23.08 -5.29 0.59
CA PHE A 92 -22.10 -4.81 1.58
C PHE A 92 -21.54 -3.45 1.16
N TRP A 93 -22.42 -2.46 1.00
CA TRP A 93 -22.05 -1.14 0.54
C TRP A 93 -21.51 -0.29 1.67
N VAL A 94 -20.39 0.38 1.40
CA VAL A 94 -19.85 1.49 2.17
C VAL A 94 -19.45 2.55 1.15
N GLY A 95 -19.91 3.79 1.32
CA GLY A 95 -19.55 4.91 0.47
C GLY A 95 -18.17 5.47 0.79
N PRO A 96 -17.59 6.29 -0.10
CA PRO A 96 -16.40 7.08 0.21
C PRO A 96 -16.62 7.85 1.51
N THR A 97 -15.69 7.70 2.44
CA THR A 97 -15.71 8.38 3.73
C THR A 97 -14.42 9.17 3.89
N VAL A 98 -14.53 10.40 4.40
CA VAL A 98 -13.38 11.28 4.61
C VAL A 98 -13.46 11.82 6.04
N LEU A 99 -12.41 11.54 6.80
CA LEU A 99 -12.23 12.00 8.17
C LEU A 99 -11.07 12.99 8.22
N ASP A 100 -11.28 14.17 8.79
CA ASP A 100 -10.24 15.17 9.02
C ASP A 100 -9.91 15.28 10.51
N HIS A 101 -8.80 15.93 10.84
CA HIS A 101 -8.29 16.07 12.21
C HIS A 101 -8.09 14.74 12.94
N VAL A 102 -7.74 13.68 12.21
CA VAL A 102 -7.43 12.38 12.80
C VAL A 102 -6.07 12.45 13.51
N LYS A 103 -6.00 11.91 14.72
CA LYS A 103 -4.78 11.85 15.54
C LYS A 103 -4.18 10.45 15.51
N ALA A 104 -2.88 10.35 15.80
CA ALA A 104 -2.12 9.11 15.70
C ALA A 104 -2.57 8.02 16.69
N GLU A 105 -3.31 8.40 17.73
CA GLU A 105 -3.85 7.48 18.75
C GLU A 105 -5.24 6.93 18.40
N MET A 106 -5.89 7.47 17.37
CA MET A 106 -7.24 7.04 16.96
C MET A 106 -7.19 5.69 16.21
N THR A 107 -8.21 4.86 16.40
CA THR A 107 -8.31 3.54 15.76
C THR A 107 -8.26 3.62 14.24
N ALA A 108 -8.86 4.67 13.66
CA ALA A 108 -8.79 4.94 12.21
C ALA A 108 -7.39 5.25 11.66
N TYR A 109 -6.40 5.56 12.52
CA TYR A 109 -4.99 5.69 12.14
C TYR A 109 -4.17 4.44 12.47
N THR A 110 -4.41 3.83 13.65
CA THR A 110 -3.59 2.72 14.14
C THR A 110 -3.91 1.39 13.47
N GLU A 111 -5.15 1.18 13.02
CA GLU A 111 -5.58 -0.02 12.33
C GLU A 111 -5.68 0.19 10.81
N GLU A 112 -5.33 -0.83 10.03
CA GLU A 112 -5.59 -0.84 8.59
C GLU A 112 -7.10 -1.00 8.33
N ILE A 113 -7.79 0.06 7.88
CA ILE A 113 -9.25 0.06 7.69
C ILE A 113 -9.67 -0.92 6.58
N PHE A 114 -8.91 -1.00 5.49
CA PHE A 114 -9.19 -1.86 4.33
C PHE A 114 -10.61 -1.64 3.76
N GLY A 115 -10.96 -0.36 3.56
CA GLY A 115 -12.26 0.10 3.11
C GLY A 115 -12.15 1.49 2.47
N PRO A 116 -13.25 2.06 1.94
CA PRO A 116 -13.21 3.30 1.18
C PRO A 116 -13.17 4.54 2.09
N VAL A 117 -12.24 4.55 3.05
CA VAL A 117 -12.06 5.59 4.05
C VAL A 117 -10.69 6.25 3.86
N LEU A 118 -10.67 7.58 3.74
CA LEU A 118 -9.45 8.38 3.79
C LEU A 118 -9.44 9.18 5.09
N VAL A 119 -8.38 9.04 5.88
CA VAL A 119 -8.12 9.90 7.03
C VAL A 119 -7.11 10.99 6.67
N VAL A 120 -7.33 12.19 7.18
CA VAL A 120 -6.42 13.33 7.02
C VAL A 120 -5.77 13.62 8.37
N VAL A 121 -4.45 13.56 8.39
CA VAL A 121 -3.62 13.94 9.55
C VAL A 121 -2.89 15.22 9.18
N ARG A 122 -3.05 16.26 10.00
CA ARG A 122 -2.43 17.56 9.78
C ARG A 122 -1.14 17.66 10.58
N VAL A 123 -0.07 18.10 9.92
CA VAL A 123 1.26 18.29 10.51
C VAL A 123 1.81 19.65 10.11
N GLU A 124 2.71 20.21 10.91
CA GLU A 124 3.28 21.54 10.68
C GLU A 124 4.25 21.53 9.49
N ASP A 125 5.11 20.51 9.42
CA ASP A 125 6.18 20.45 8.42
C ASP A 125 6.49 19.03 7.90
N LEU A 126 7.43 18.97 6.94
CA LEU A 126 7.85 17.72 6.33
C LEU A 126 8.54 16.78 7.31
N ASP A 127 9.28 17.30 8.30
CA ASP A 127 9.99 16.47 9.27
C ASP A 127 9.01 15.78 10.22
N GLU A 128 7.98 16.49 10.66
CA GLU A 128 6.89 15.90 11.42
C GLU A 128 6.16 14.82 10.62
N GLY A 129 5.86 15.08 9.33
CA GLY A 129 5.26 14.08 8.44
C GLY A 129 6.12 12.82 8.28
N ILE A 130 7.44 12.98 8.12
CA ILE A 130 8.39 11.85 8.05
C ILE A 130 8.41 11.08 9.38
N LYS A 131 8.43 11.79 10.51
CA LYS A 131 8.42 11.19 11.85
C LYS A 131 7.14 10.38 12.07
N LEU A 132 5.98 10.93 11.69
CA LEU A 132 4.69 10.25 11.76
C LEU A 132 4.73 8.93 10.96
N ILE A 133 5.16 8.96 9.70
CA ILE A 133 5.27 7.77 8.84
C ILE A 133 6.25 6.74 9.45
N ASN A 134 7.39 7.20 9.96
CA ASN A 134 8.40 6.32 10.55
C ASN A 134 7.92 5.67 11.86
N SER A 135 7.05 6.34 12.62
CA SER A 135 6.46 5.80 13.85
C SER A 135 5.40 4.72 13.60
N ASN A 136 4.80 4.69 12.41
CA ASN A 136 3.81 3.68 12.04
C ASN A 136 4.46 2.29 11.96
N PRO A 137 3.86 1.23 12.54
CA PRO A 137 4.40 -0.13 12.49
C PRO A 137 4.47 -0.71 11.07
N TYR A 138 3.62 -0.23 10.15
CA TYR A 138 3.62 -0.63 8.76
C TYR A 138 4.55 0.24 7.92
N GLY A 139 5.05 -0.33 6.83
CA GLY A 139 6.03 0.28 5.94
C GLY A 139 5.93 -0.22 4.51
N ASN A 140 4.71 -0.45 4.01
CA ASN A 140 4.48 -1.00 2.67
C ASN A 140 4.83 0.01 1.56
N GLY A 141 4.00 1.04 1.39
CA GLY A 141 4.17 2.08 0.39
C GLY A 141 3.89 3.47 0.97
N THR A 142 4.55 4.49 0.41
CA THR A 142 4.32 5.89 0.77
C THR A 142 4.53 6.79 -0.44
N ALA A 143 4.01 8.02 -0.39
CA ALA A 143 4.19 8.99 -1.45
C ALA A 143 4.32 10.41 -0.90
N ILE A 144 5.09 11.24 -1.61
CA ILE A 144 5.15 12.69 -1.41
C ILE A 144 4.72 13.40 -2.70
N PHE A 145 3.86 14.41 -2.55
CA PHE A 145 3.47 15.31 -3.64
C PHE A 145 4.18 16.65 -3.46
N THR A 146 5.13 16.96 -4.34
CA THR A 146 5.94 18.16 -4.24
C THR A 146 6.57 18.56 -5.58
N SER A 147 6.78 19.86 -5.76
CA SER A 147 7.60 20.42 -6.84
C SER A 147 9.07 20.63 -6.44
N SER A 148 9.41 20.44 -5.15
CA SER A 148 10.77 20.65 -4.64
C SER A 148 11.60 19.37 -4.69
N GLY A 149 12.65 19.38 -5.51
CA GLY A 149 13.62 18.27 -5.56
C GLY A 149 14.35 18.05 -4.23
N ALA A 150 14.56 19.10 -3.43
CA ALA A 150 15.16 18.99 -2.11
C ALA A 150 14.24 18.21 -1.15
N ASN A 151 12.94 18.51 -1.15
CA ASN A 151 11.95 17.81 -0.32
C ASN A 151 11.78 16.36 -0.76
N ALA A 152 11.69 16.11 -2.07
CA ALA A 152 11.63 14.77 -2.62
C ALA A 152 12.86 13.93 -2.18
N ARG A 153 14.06 14.50 -2.29
CA ARG A 153 15.30 13.83 -1.89
C ARG A 153 15.38 13.60 -0.38
N LYS A 154 14.92 14.55 0.43
CA LYS A 154 14.86 14.42 1.88
C LYS A 154 13.91 13.30 2.29
N PHE A 155 12.69 13.32 1.75
CA PHE A 155 11.66 12.31 2.01
C PHE A 155 12.15 10.90 1.68
N GLN A 156 12.58 10.67 0.44
CA GLN A 156 12.97 9.32 -0.02
C GLN A 156 14.16 8.72 0.77
N ARG A 157 14.99 9.56 1.39
CA ARG A 157 16.15 9.11 2.17
C ARG A 157 15.86 8.92 3.66
N SER A 158 14.78 9.54 4.15
CA SER A 158 14.50 9.62 5.58
C SER A 158 13.31 8.78 6.00
N VAL A 159 12.40 8.46 5.07
CA VAL A 159 11.30 7.52 5.35
C VAL A 159 11.81 6.07 5.39
N SER A 160 11.28 5.29 6.33
CA SER A 160 11.58 3.87 6.51
C SER A 160 10.43 3.03 5.95
N VAL A 161 10.28 3.03 4.62
CA VAL A 161 9.19 2.38 3.88
C VAL A 161 9.79 1.72 2.63
N GLY A 162 9.29 0.53 2.26
CA GLY A 162 9.86 -0.25 1.16
C GLY A 162 9.65 0.35 -0.23
N MET A 163 8.47 0.95 -0.49
CA MET A 163 8.14 1.54 -1.78
C MET A 163 7.78 3.02 -1.63
N ILE A 164 8.44 3.87 -2.42
CA ILE A 164 8.35 5.33 -2.29
C ILE A 164 7.96 5.95 -3.64
N GLY A 165 6.87 6.72 -3.65
CA GLY A 165 6.41 7.47 -4.81
C GLY A 165 6.71 8.96 -4.69
N ILE A 166 7.26 9.56 -5.74
CA ILE A 166 7.36 11.03 -5.87
C ILE A 166 6.33 11.47 -6.90
N ASN A 167 5.29 12.19 -6.47
CA ASN A 167 4.12 12.55 -7.29
C ASN A 167 3.36 11.34 -7.88
N VAL A 168 3.56 10.16 -7.30
CA VAL A 168 2.89 8.91 -7.68
C VAL A 168 2.28 8.30 -6.41
N PRO A 169 0.94 8.29 -6.25
CA PRO A 169 0.31 7.81 -5.01
C PRO A 169 0.46 6.30 -4.81
N LEU A 170 0.56 5.54 -5.89
CA LEU A 170 0.61 4.08 -5.87
C LEU A 170 1.93 3.63 -6.51
N PRO A 171 3.05 3.66 -5.78
CA PRO A 171 4.37 3.32 -6.32
C PRO A 171 4.57 1.81 -6.41
N VAL A 172 3.62 1.10 -7.02
CA VAL A 172 3.74 -0.34 -7.25
C VAL A 172 4.84 -0.57 -8.27
N PRO A 173 5.88 -1.35 -7.95
CA PRO A 173 6.93 -1.67 -8.89
C PRO A 173 6.35 -2.42 -10.09
N VAL A 174 6.86 -2.06 -11.27
CA VAL A 174 6.67 -2.82 -12.50
C VAL A 174 7.27 -4.21 -12.36
N ALA A 175 6.77 -5.20 -13.12
CA ALA A 175 7.08 -6.62 -12.93
C ALA A 175 8.57 -7.01 -12.99
N TYR A 176 9.42 -6.19 -13.61
CA TYR A 176 10.88 -6.38 -13.66
C TYR A 176 11.65 -5.75 -12.48
N HIS A 177 10.94 -5.07 -11.57
CA HIS A 177 11.39 -4.75 -10.21
C HIS A 177 10.69 -5.69 -9.22
N SER A 178 11.04 -5.62 -7.94
CA SER A 178 10.45 -6.50 -6.90
C SER A 178 9.61 -5.70 -5.91
N PHE A 179 8.52 -6.30 -5.43
CA PHE A 179 7.59 -5.70 -4.47
C PHE A 179 7.87 -6.16 -3.05
N GLY A 180 7.98 -5.20 -2.15
CA GLY A 180 7.76 -5.47 -0.74
C GLY A 180 7.94 -4.25 0.13
N GLY A 181 7.25 -4.30 1.25
CA GLY A 181 7.33 -3.31 2.30
C GLY A 181 8.47 -3.57 3.25
N TRP A 182 8.63 -2.68 4.22
CA TRP A 182 9.49 -2.84 5.38
C TRP A 182 8.65 -2.98 6.65
N LYS A 183 9.32 -3.21 7.79
CA LYS A 183 8.70 -3.36 9.12
C LYS A 183 7.66 -4.49 9.14
N ALA A 184 6.50 -4.28 9.75
CA ALA A 184 5.42 -5.27 9.82
C ALA A 184 4.72 -5.55 8.48
N SER A 185 5.13 -4.89 7.38
CA SER A 185 4.55 -5.11 6.04
C SER A 185 5.24 -6.23 5.25
N MET A 186 6.34 -6.80 5.74
CA MET A 186 7.01 -7.92 5.10
C MET A 186 7.79 -8.75 6.12
N PHE A 187 7.77 -10.08 5.95
CA PHE A 187 8.60 -11.00 6.70
C PHE A 187 9.48 -11.79 5.74
N GLY A 188 10.81 -11.73 5.95
CA GLY A 188 11.81 -12.36 5.08
C GLY A 188 12.78 -11.34 4.47
N ASP A 189 13.72 -11.83 3.67
CA ASP A 189 14.81 -11.05 3.06
C ASP A 189 14.67 -10.90 1.53
N LYS A 190 13.65 -11.51 0.92
CA LYS A 190 13.40 -11.49 -0.54
C LYS A 190 12.01 -10.98 -0.86
N HIS A 191 11.94 -9.91 -1.63
CA HIS A 191 10.73 -9.30 -2.15
C HIS A 191 10.00 -10.20 -3.17
N MET A 192 8.72 -9.92 -3.40
CA MET A 192 7.87 -10.62 -4.35
C MET A 192 8.23 -10.26 -5.79
N TYR A 193 8.17 -11.27 -6.67
CA TYR A 193 8.42 -11.19 -8.12
C TYR A 193 9.73 -10.46 -8.51
N GLY A 194 9.94 -10.24 -9.81
CA GLY A 194 11.14 -9.59 -10.31
C GLY A 194 12.43 -10.38 -10.01
N PRO A 195 13.60 -9.69 -9.97
CA PRO A 195 14.89 -10.32 -9.70
C PRO A 195 14.95 -11.04 -8.35
N GLU A 196 14.31 -10.50 -7.31
CA GLU A 196 14.31 -11.14 -5.98
C GLU A 196 13.47 -12.40 -5.94
N GLY A 197 12.37 -12.47 -6.69
CA GLY A 197 11.61 -13.70 -6.87
C GLY A 197 12.46 -14.83 -7.47
N VAL A 198 13.30 -14.52 -8.46
CA VAL A 198 14.25 -15.51 -9.02
C VAL A 198 15.27 -15.94 -7.97
N SER A 199 15.83 -14.99 -7.21
CA SER A 199 16.77 -15.29 -6.12
C SER A 199 16.14 -16.12 -5.00
N PHE A 200 14.85 -15.97 -4.74
CA PHE A 200 14.13 -16.72 -3.70
C PHE A 200 13.89 -18.17 -4.11
N TYR A 201 13.51 -18.40 -5.37
CA TYR A 201 13.23 -19.75 -5.90
C TYR A 201 14.47 -20.51 -6.38
N THR A 202 15.66 -19.94 -6.27
CA THR A 202 16.91 -20.57 -6.70
C THR A 202 17.95 -20.57 -5.58
N ARG A 203 18.96 -21.44 -5.69
CA ARG A 203 20.09 -21.48 -4.76
C ARG A 203 21.39 -21.36 -5.54
N GLY A 204 22.23 -20.40 -5.15
CA GLY A 204 23.55 -20.22 -5.75
C GLY A 204 24.42 -21.47 -5.58
N LYS A 205 25.11 -21.87 -6.65
CA LYS A 205 26.12 -22.93 -6.66
C LYS A 205 27.39 -22.36 -7.28
N VAL A 206 28.52 -22.48 -6.58
CA VAL A 206 29.83 -22.05 -7.07
C VAL A 206 30.64 -23.30 -7.43
N VAL A 207 31.18 -23.32 -8.65
CA VAL A 207 32.05 -24.41 -9.13
C VAL A 207 33.41 -23.81 -9.50
N THR A 208 34.46 -24.30 -8.85
CA THR A 208 35.85 -24.00 -9.22
C THR A 208 36.49 -25.28 -9.72
N SER A 209 36.93 -25.29 -10.97
CA SER A 209 37.58 -26.45 -11.58
C SER A 209 38.97 -26.07 -12.11
N ARG A 210 39.92 -26.99 -11.95
CA ARG A 210 41.25 -26.90 -12.52
C ARG A 210 41.61 -28.24 -13.15
N TRP A 211 42.05 -28.20 -14.40
CA TRP A 211 42.56 -29.36 -15.13
C TRP A 211 44.04 -29.12 -15.43
N PRO A 212 44.99 -29.60 -14.60
CA PRO A 212 46.40 -29.62 -15.00
C PRO A 212 46.57 -30.56 -16.20
N GLU A 213 47.48 -30.23 -17.14
CA GLU A 213 47.78 -31.13 -18.25
C GLU A 213 48.21 -32.52 -17.73
N PRO A 214 47.61 -33.62 -18.22
CA PRO A 214 48.06 -34.96 -17.86
C PRO A 214 49.45 -35.21 -18.46
N THR A 215 50.46 -35.49 -17.64
CA THR A 215 51.78 -35.95 -18.13
C THR A 215 51.73 -37.38 -18.71
N HIS A 216 50.66 -38.13 -18.43
CA HIS A 216 50.33 -39.41 -19.06
C HIS A 216 48.81 -39.53 -19.25
N ALA A 217 48.38 -40.06 -20.41
CA ALA A 217 46.98 -40.43 -20.62
C ALA A 217 46.63 -41.62 -19.70
N SER A 218 45.55 -41.50 -18.92
CA SER A 218 45.02 -42.61 -18.11
C SER A 218 44.55 -43.74 -19.05
N GLY A 219 45.30 -44.83 -19.11
CA GLY A 219 44.97 -46.04 -19.87
C GLY A 219 43.93 -46.94 -19.20
N ALA A 220 42.85 -46.36 -18.64
CA ALA A 220 41.74 -47.12 -18.08
C ALA A 220 40.55 -47.09 -19.04
N SER A 221 40.26 -48.23 -19.67
CA SER A 221 39.07 -48.44 -20.50
C SER A 221 37.93 -49.00 -19.65
N TYR A 222 36.68 -48.61 -19.93
CA TYR A 222 35.48 -49.17 -19.31
C TYR A 222 35.05 -50.55 -19.89
N ASN A 223 35.92 -51.23 -20.64
CA ASN A 223 35.63 -52.57 -21.16
C ASN A 223 36.07 -53.64 -20.16
N PHE A 224 35.12 -54.43 -19.67
CA PHE A 224 35.39 -55.72 -19.04
C PHE A 224 35.77 -56.75 -20.13
N PRO A 225 36.87 -57.51 -20.02
CA PRO A 225 37.13 -58.61 -20.94
C PRO A 225 36.17 -59.78 -20.65
N SER A 226 35.40 -60.19 -21.64
CA SER A 226 34.67 -61.46 -21.62
C SER A 226 35.63 -62.61 -21.92
N ASN A 227 35.57 -63.68 -21.11
CA ASN A 227 36.28 -64.94 -21.36
C ASN A 227 35.90 -65.58 -22.69
#